data_AF-A0A821XLK4-F1
#
_entry.id   AF-A0A821XLK4-F1
#
_cell.length_a   1.000
_cell.length_b   1.000
_cell.length_c   1.000
_cell.angle_alpha   90.00
_cell.angle_beta   90.00
_cell.angle_gamma   90.00
#
_symmetry.space_group_name_H-M   'P 1'
#
loop_
_entity.id
_entity.type
_entity.pdbx_description
1 polymer ?
#
loop_
_entity_poly.entity_id
_entity_poly.type
_entity_poly.pdbx_seq_one_letter_code
_entity_poly.pdbx_strand_id
1 'polypeptide(L)'
;LFYFLGSIVNFSQEPDVHFKYIQAACKTGQIKEVERICRESNCYDSERVKNFLKEAKLTDQLPLIIVCDRFNYVHDLVLYLYRNNLMKNIEIYVQRV
;
A
#
# COMPACT_ATOMS: atom_id res chain seq x y z
N LEU A 1 13.03 4.14 -14.38
CA LEU A 1 11.68 4.67 -14.12
C LEU A 1 11.41 4.91 -12.63
N PHE A 2 11.59 3.91 -11.75
CA PHE A 2 11.43 4.07 -10.29
C PHE A 2 12.26 5.23 -9.71
N TYR A 3 13.57 5.29 -9.95
CA TYR A 3 14.42 6.39 -9.43
C TYR A 3 14.01 7.78 -9.94
N PHE A 4 13.52 7.89 -11.17
CA PHE A 4 13.05 9.14 -11.75
C PHE A 4 11.71 9.59 -11.13
N LEU A 5 10.80 8.65 -10.89
CA LEU A 5 9.55 8.93 -10.21
C LEU A 5 9.79 9.25 -8.72
N GLY A 6 10.76 8.62 -8.06
CA GLY A 6 11.10 8.89 -6.65
C GLY A 6 11.56 10.34 -6.40
N SER A 7 12.24 10.96 -7.36
CA SER A 7 12.65 12.37 -7.28
C SER A 7 11.50 13.37 -7.54
N ILE A 8 10.39 12.92 -8.14
CA ILE A 8 9.27 13.78 -8.56
C ILE A 8 8.04 13.56 -7.68
N VAL A 9 7.82 12.34 -7.19
CA VAL A 9 6.61 11.94 -6.44
C VAL A 9 6.42 12.74 -5.14
N ASN A 10 7.51 13.19 -4.51
CA ASN A 10 7.45 14.03 -3.32
C ASN A 10 6.93 15.46 -3.60
N PHE A 11 7.03 15.93 -4.85
CA PHE A 11 6.61 17.28 -5.26
C PHE A 11 5.34 17.27 -6.11
N SER A 12 5.02 16.13 -6.74
CA SER A 12 3.82 15.98 -7.55
C SER A 12 2.58 15.78 -6.68
N GLN A 13 1.50 16.47 -7.00
CA GLN A 13 0.18 16.25 -6.42
C GLN A 13 -0.72 15.39 -7.32
N GLU A 14 -0.19 14.87 -8.43
CA GLU A 14 -0.97 14.10 -9.39
C GLU A 14 -1.17 12.64 -8.94
N PRO A 15 -2.42 12.18 -8.78
CA PRO A 15 -2.69 10.82 -8.31
C PRO A 15 -2.08 9.72 -9.18
N ASP A 16 -2.04 9.92 -10.49
CA ASP A 16 -1.48 8.93 -11.41
C ASP A 16 0.05 8.78 -11.27
N VAL A 17 0.77 9.84 -10.88
CA VAL A 17 2.22 9.78 -10.64
C VAL A 17 2.52 8.92 -9.41
N HIS A 18 1.78 9.15 -8.32
CA HIS A 18 1.88 8.35 -7.10
C HIS A 18 1.49 6.89 -7.34
N PHE A 19 0.40 6.66 -8.08
CA PHE A 19 -0.02 5.31 -8.44
C PHE A 19 1.02 4.57 -9.28
N LYS A 20 1.55 5.19 -10.35
CA LYS A 20 2.63 4.61 -11.17
C LYS A 20 3.89 4.33 -10.36
N TYR A 21 4.20 5.18 -9.37
CA TYR A 21 5.32 4.96 -8.48
C TYR A 21 5.12 3.72 -7.59
N ILE A 22 3.95 3.59 -6.97
CA ILE A 22 3.58 2.39 -6.19
C ILE A 22 3.69 1.14 -7.05
N GLN A 23 3.16 1.16 -8.28
CA GLN A 23 3.27 0.03 -9.21
C GLN A 23 4.72 -0.31 -9.54
N ALA A 24 5.55 0.70 -9.82
CA ALA A 24 6.96 0.49 -10.11
C ALA A 24 7.71 -0.07 -8.89
N ALA A 25 7.46 0.46 -7.69
CA ALA A 25 8.06 0.04 -6.44
C ALA A 25 7.69 -1.42 -6.07
N CYS A 26 6.41 -1.80 -6.27
CA CYS A 26 5.96 -3.17 -6.09
C CYS A 26 6.66 -4.13 -7.07
N LYS A 27 6.76 -3.76 -8.35
CA LYS A 27 7.41 -4.59 -9.38
C LYS A 27 8.92 -4.76 -9.16
N THR A 28 9.58 -3.78 -8.56
CA THR A 28 11.02 -3.84 -8.24
C THR A 28 11.32 -4.51 -6.89
N GLY A 29 10.29 -4.90 -6.13
CA GLY A 29 10.46 -5.48 -4.79
C GLY A 29 10.87 -4.47 -3.72
N GLN A 30 10.75 -3.16 -3.99
CA GLN A 30 11.13 -2.09 -3.05
C GLN A 30 9.98 -1.79 -2.07
N ILE A 31 9.64 -2.78 -1.24
CA ILE A 31 8.45 -2.74 -0.36
C ILE A 31 8.50 -1.59 0.65
N LYS A 32 9.68 -1.25 1.17
CA LYS A 32 9.87 -0.12 2.10
C LYS A 32 9.39 1.20 1.49
N GLU A 33 9.58 1.36 0.19
CA GLU A 33 9.18 2.58 -0.50
C GLU A 33 7.67 2.62 -0.76
N VAL A 34 7.07 1.46 -1.04
CA VAL A 34 5.61 1.30 -1.11
C VAL A 34 4.98 1.69 0.22
N GLU A 35 5.54 1.20 1.33
CA GLU A 35 5.10 1.55 2.68
C GLU A 35 5.18 3.06 2.93
N ARG A 36 6.34 3.68 2.61
CA ARG A 36 6.55 5.12 2.79
C ARG A 36 5.48 5.94 2.07
N ILE A 37 5.26 5.68 0.78
CA ILE A 37 4.27 6.42 0.00
C ILE A 37 2.85 6.15 0.46
N CYS A 38 2.50 4.92 0.82
CA CYS A 38 1.18 4.63 1.37
C CYS A 38 0.93 5.37 2.70
N ARG A 39 1.97 5.59 3.51
CA ARG A 39 1.88 6.32 4.79
C ARG A 39 1.88 7.84 4.63
N GLU A 40 2.75 8.37 3.79
CA GLU A 40 3.04 9.81 3.72
C GLU A 40 2.22 10.54 2.65
N SER A 41 1.92 9.88 1.52
CA SER A 41 1.21 10.55 0.43
C SER A 41 -0.29 10.63 0.71
N ASN A 42 -0.87 11.78 0.38
CA ASN A 42 -2.32 12.04 0.36
C ASN A 42 -2.88 12.17 -1.05
N CYS A 43 -2.02 12.05 -2.07
CA CYS A 43 -2.38 12.42 -3.44
C CYS A 43 -2.83 11.24 -4.29
N TYR A 44 -2.78 9.99 -3.79
CA TYR A 44 -3.22 8.83 -4.55
C TYR A 44 -4.68 8.47 -4.28
N ASP A 45 -5.30 7.80 -5.24
CA ASP A 45 -6.61 7.18 -5.08
C ASP A 45 -6.48 5.93 -4.20
N SER A 46 -7.06 6.00 -2.99
CA SER A 46 -6.95 4.96 -1.97
C SER A 46 -7.65 3.66 -2.37
N GLU A 47 -8.77 3.74 -3.09
CA GLU A 47 -9.50 2.56 -3.56
C GLU A 47 -8.73 1.84 -4.66
N ARG A 48 -8.18 2.61 -5.61
CA ARG A 48 -7.34 2.06 -6.69
C ARG A 48 -6.06 1.41 -6.15
N VAL A 49 -5.40 2.05 -5.20
CA VAL A 49 -4.19 1.50 -4.55
C VAL A 49 -4.52 0.25 -3.73
N LYS A 50 -5.61 0.26 -2.94
CA LYS A 50 -6.07 -0.90 -2.17
C LYS A 50 -6.28 -2.12 -3.07
N ASN A 51 -7.03 -1.96 -4.16
CA ASN A 51 -7.31 -3.05 -5.08
C ASN A 51 -6.04 -3.61 -5.74
N PHE A 52 -5.13 -2.72 -6.15
CA PHE A 52 -3.83 -3.13 -6.69
C PHE A 52 -3.00 -3.92 -5.66
N LEU A 53 -2.92 -3.46 -4.41
CA LEU A 53 -2.13 -4.14 -3.36
C LEU A 53 -2.72 -5.52 -2.99
N LYS A 54 -4.05 -5.67 -3.02
CA LYS A 54 -4.72 -6.98 -2.85
C LYS A 54 -4.37 -7.95 -3.99
N GLU A 55 -4.33 -7.46 -5.23
CA GLU A 55 -3.96 -8.29 -6.38
C GLU A 55 -2.47 -8.61 -6.42
N ALA A 56 -1.62 -7.67 -5.99
CA ALA A 56 -0.17 -7.82 -5.98
C ALA A 56 0.31 -8.91 -5.00
N LYS A 57 -0.53 -9.32 -4.03
CA LYS A 57 -0.25 -10.39 -3.05
C LYS A 57 1.17 -10.29 -2.46
N LEU A 58 1.53 -9.09 -2.00
CA LEU A 58 2.84 -8.83 -1.43
C LEU A 58 3.10 -9.77 -0.24
N THR A 59 4.35 -10.21 -0.07
CA THR A 59 4.75 -11.03 1.09
C THR A 59 4.56 -10.27 2.40
N ASP A 60 4.85 -8.97 2.38
CA ASP A 60 4.54 -8.04 3.47
C ASP A 60 3.24 -7.29 3.16
N GLN A 61 2.24 -7.46 4.02
CA GLN A 61 0.92 -6.84 3.90
C GLN A 61 0.85 -5.47 4.57
N LEU A 62 1.92 -5.00 5.21
CA LEU A 62 1.96 -3.71 5.90
C LEU A 62 1.52 -2.52 5.01
N PRO A 63 1.90 -2.42 3.72
CA PRO A 63 1.42 -1.33 2.87
C PRO A 63 -0.10 -1.36 2.68
N LEU A 64 -0.69 -2.55 2.52
CA LEU A 64 -2.16 -2.70 2.41
C LEU A 64 -2.84 -2.32 3.74
N ILE A 65 -2.28 -2.76 4.86
CA ILE A 65 -2.78 -2.43 6.20
C ILE A 65 -2.80 -0.91 6.40
N ILE A 66 -1.72 -0.20 6.04
CA ILE A 66 -1.64 1.26 6.18
C ILE A 66 -2.71 1.97 5.35
N VAL A 67 -2.89 1.59 4.08
CA VAL A 67 -3.93 2.20 3.24
C VAL A 67 -5.32 1.92 3.82
N CYS A 68 -5.57 0.70 4.27
CA CYS A 68 -6.87 0.36 4.84
C CYS A 68 -7.14 1.09 6.16
N ASP A 69 -6.14 1.24 7.02
CA ASP A 69 -6.26 1.95 8.30
C ASP A 69 -6.51 3.44 8.09
N ARG A 70 -5.70 4.09 7.24
CA ARG A 70 -5.80 5.55 6.96
C ARG A 70 -7.13 5.97 6.35
N PHE A 71 -7.72 5.11 5.52
CA PHE A 71 -8.96 5.42 4.79
C PHE A 71 -10.18 4.65 5.31
N ASN A 72 -10.11 4.08 6.53
CA ASN A 72 -11.20 3.34 7.18
C ASN A 72 -11.72 2.10 6.42
N TYR A 73 -10.89 1.45 5.59
CA TYR A 73 -11.20 0.17 4.93
C TYR A 73 -10.88 -1.07 5.80
N VAL A 74 -10.96 -0.94 7.13
CA VAL A 74 -10.63 -2.03 8.08
C VAL A 74 -11.48 -3.27 7.83
N HIS A 75 -12.75 -3.10 7.47
CA HIS A 75 -13.65 -4.22 7.18
C HIS A 75 -13.17 -5.04 5.95
N ASP A 76 -12.83 -4.35 4.86
CA ASP A 76 -12.27 -4.98 3.65
C ASP A 76 -10.94 -5.68 3.93
N LEU A 77 -10.10 -5.08 4.78
CA LEU A 77 -8.82 -5.64 5.19
C LEU A 77 -9.00 -6.96 5.94
N VAL A 78 -9.87 -7.00 6.94
CA VAL A 78 -10.14 -8.21 7.74
C VAL A 78 -10.69 -9.33 6.86
N LEU A 79 -11.66 -9.02 5.98
CA LEU A 79 -12.20 -9.98 5.00
C LEU A 79 -11.10 -10.54 4.08
N TYR A 80 -10.20 -9.69 3.59
CA TYR A 80 -9.12 -10.11 2.73
C TYR A 80 -8.09 -10.99 3.47
N LEU A 81 -7.66 -10.58 4.66
CA LEU A 81 -6.69 -11.34 5.46
C LEU A 81 -7.25 -12.70 5.90
N TYR A 82 -8.54 -12.74 6.28
CA TYR A 82 -9.23 -13.98 6.63
C TYR A 82 -9.31 -14.95 5.46
N ARG A 83 -9.74 -14.48 4.27
CA ARG A 83 -9.85 -15.32 3.06
C ARG A 83 -8.51 -15.89 2.58
N ASN A 84 -7.40 -15.20 2.84
CA ASN A 84 -6.07 -15.63 2.42
C ASN A 84 -5.32 -16.40 3.54
N ASN A 85 -5.96 -16.75 4.65
CA ASN A 85 -5.35 -17.40 5.81
C ASN A 85 -4.12 -16.67 6.38
N LEU A 86 -4.08 -15.33 6.25
CA LEU A 86 -2.95 -14.48 6.68
C LEU A 86 -3.08 -14.09 8.17
N MET A 87 -3.35 -15.08 9.03
CA MET A 87 -3.59 -14.89 10.48
C MET A 87 -2.42 -14.18 11.18
N LYS A 88 -1.18 -14.46 10.78
CA LYS A 88 0.03 -13.84 11.34
C LYS A 88 0.08 -12.32 11.11
N ASN A 89 -0.44 -11.84 9.99
CA ASN A 89 -0.46 -10.40 9.68
C ASN A 89 -1.59 -9.69 10.43
N ILE A 90 -2.70 -10.39 10.72
CA ILE A 90 -3.76 -9.91 11.61
C ILE A 90 -3.20 -9.72 13.02
N GLU A 91 -2.44 -10.69 13.53
CA GLU A 91 -1.82 -10.60 14.84
C GLU A 91 -0.86 -9.41 14.95
N ILE A 92 0.00 -9.19 13.95
CA ILE A 92 0.90 -8.03 13.90
C ILE A 92 0.12 -6.71 13.85
N TYR A 93 -0.99 -6.65 13.12
CA TYR A 93 -1.85 -5.46 13.09
C TYR A 93 -2.45 -5.18 14.47
N VAL A 94 -3.08 -6.18 15.11
CA VAL A 94 -3.72 -6.04 16.42
C VAL A 94 -2.72 -5.74 17.54
N GLN A 95 -1.49 -6.28 17.48
CA GLN A 95 -0.44 -6.00 18.47
C GLN A 95 0.23 -4.63 18.29
N ARG A 96 0.11 -3.99 17.11
CA ARG A 96 0.69 -2.67 16.84
C ARG A 96 -0.31 -1.51 17.01
N VAL A 97 -1.58 -1.80 17.29
CA VAL A 97 -2.59 -0.81 17.71
C VAL A 97 -2.31 -0.34 19.14
#